data_AF-A0A251UQ64-F1
#
_entry.id   AF-A0A251UQ64-F1
#
_cell.length_a   1.000
_cell.length_b   1.000
_cell.length_c   1.000
_cell.angle_alpha   90.00
_cell.angle_beta   90.00
_cell.angle_gamma   90.00
#
_symmetry.space_group_name_H-M   'P 1'
#
loop_
_entity.id
_entity.type
_entity.pdbx_description
1 polymer ?
#
loop_
_entity_poly.entity_id
_entity_poly.type
_entity_poly.pdbx_seq_one_letter_code
_entity_poly.pdbx_strand_id
1 'polypeptide(L)'
;MWFSSPQTLIRSVNHHLNRTNRSREMAKSKNHTAHNQSYKAHRNGIKKPRKHRHTSTKGMDPKFLRNQRYARKHNKQSGESTQEE
;
A
#
# COMPACT_ATOMS: atom_id res chain seq x y z
N MET A 1 44.48 -32.73 19.15
CA MET A 1 43.80 -32.06 20.27
C MET A 1 42.79 -31.10 19.63
N TRP A 2 41.60 -31.57 19.27
CA TRP A 2 40.34 -31.46 20.03
C TRP A 2 40.06 -30.05 20.54
N PHE A 3 39.00 -29.43 20.01
CA PHE A 3 38.01 -28.53 20.62
C PHE A 3 37.42 -27.66 19.49
N SER A 4 36.40 -28.16 18.79
CA SER A 4 34.97 -28.04 19.14
C SER A 4 34.37 -26.73 18.63
N SER A 5 33.74 -26.83 17.46
CA SER A 5 32.90 -25.82 16.82
C SER A 5 31.72 -25.46 17.74
N PRO A 6 31.48 -24.18 18.08
CA PRO A 6 30.23 -23.76 18.69
C PRO A 6 29.17 -23.61 17.58
N GLN A 7 28.26 -24.59 17.49
CA GLN A 7 27.04 -24.45 16.71
C GLN A 7 26.24 -23.23 17.20
N THR A 8 25.97 -22.32 16.27
CA THR A 8 25.04 -21.21 16.40
C THR A 8 23.65 -21.74 16.80
N LEU A 9 23.25 -21.53 18.04
CA LEU A 9 21.91 -21.86 18.51
C LEU A 9 20.95 -20.74 18.10
N ILE A 10 20.47 -20.77 16.86
CA ILE A 10 19.24 -20.04 16.49
C ILE A 10 18.11 -20.73 17.24
N ARG A 11 17.65 -20.11 18.34
CA ARG A 11 16.41 -20.47 19.03
C ARG A 11 15.25 -20.21 18.05
N SER A 12 14.95 -21.24 17.27
CA SER A 12 13.70 -21.35 16.52
C SER A 12 12.55 -21.39 17.53
N VAL A 13 11.90 -20.25 17.76
CA VAL A 13 10.59 -20.23 18.40
C VAL A 13 9.54 -20.40 17.31
N ASN A 14 9.55 -21.57 16.67
CA ASN A 14 8.39 -22.09 15.98
C ASN A 14 7.66 -22.99 16.98
N HIS A 15 6.81 -22.40 17.82
CA HIS A 15 5.74 -23.17 18.44
C HIS A 15 4.73 -23.52 17.35
N HIS A 16 5.06 -24.56 16.57
CA HIS A 16 4.12 -25.22 15.68
C HIS A 16 3.07 -25.90 16.55
N LEU A 17 1.93 -25.21 16.69
CA LEU A 17 0.75 -25.66 17.41
C LEU A 17 0.20 -26.95 16.77
N ASN A 18 0.66 -28.11 17.23
CA ASN A 18 -0.07 -29.36 17.06
C ASN A 18 -1.05 -29.53 18.22
N ARG A 19 -2.16 -28.80 18.18
CA ARG A 19 -3.27 -28.99 19.12
C ARG A 19 -4.25 -30.03 18.54
N THR A 20 -4.04 -31.27 18.97
CA THR A 20 -4.91 -32.45 18.91
C THR A 20 -6.38 -32.17 18.53
N ASN A 21 -6.82 -32.74 17.41
CA ASN A 21 -8.23 -32.92 17.06
C ASN A 21 -8.90 -33.80 18.12
N ARG A 22 -9.60 -33.18 19.06
CA ARG A 22 -10.49 -33.86 20.02
C ARG A 22 -11.91 -33.61 19.54
N SER A 23 -12.55 -34.66 19.05
CA SER A 23 -13.95 -34.72 18.66
C SER A 23 -14.84 -34.06 19.72
N ARG A 24 -15.33 -32.88 19.40
CA ARG A 24 -16.51 -32.27 20.02
C ARG A 24 -17.44 -31.97 18.86
N GLU A 25 -18.70 -32.35 18.98
CA GLU A 25 -19.77 -31.81 18.13
C GLU A 25 -19.50 -30.33 17.86
N MET A 26 -19.59 -29.91 16.60
CA MET A 26 -19.42 -28.51 16.24
C MET A 26 -20.60 -27.73 16.83
N ALA A 27 -20.49 -27.33 18.10
CA ALA A 27 -21.34 -26.30 18.67
C ALA A 27 -21.25 -25.10 17.73
N LYS A 28 -22.40 -24.68 17.18
CA LYS A 28 -22.46 -23.66 16.12
C LYS A 28 -21.66 -22.42 16.56
N SER A 29 -20.60 -22.11 15.81
CA SER A 29 -19.84 -20.89 15.99
C SER A 29 -20.49 -19.72 15.23
N LYS A 30 -20.17 -18.48 15.61
CA LYS A 30 -20.66 -17.30 14.89
C LYS A 30 -20.08 -17.27 13.47
N ASN A 31 -20.95 -17.13 12.47
CA ASN A 31 -20.56 -17.17 11.05
C ASN A 31 -19.92 -15.86 10.54
N HIS A 32 -20.22 -14.70 11.16
CA HIS A 32 -19.70 -13.40 10.74
C HIS A 32 -19.72 -12.35 11.86
N THR A 33 -18.74 -11.45 11.92
CA THR A 33 -18.72 -10.31 12.85
C THR A 33 -17.97 -9.09 12.30
N ALA A 34 -18.59 -7.91 12.42
CA ALA A 34 -17.98 -6.62 12.11
C ALA A 34 -17.53 -5.84 13.37
N HIS A 35 -17.70 -6.42 14.57
CA HIS A 35 -17.64 -5.69 15.84
C HIS A 35 -16.33 -4.93 16.10
N ASN A 36 -15.19 -5.51 15.72
CA ASN A 36 -13.87 -4.90 15.96
C ASN A 36 -13.27 -4.24 14.70
N GLN A 37 -14.02 -4.17 13.60
CA GLN A 37 -13.50 -3.61 12.34
C GLN A 37 -13.34 -2.10 12.46
N SER A 38 -14.37 -1.42 12.96
CA SER A 38 -14.35 0.03 13.16
C SER A 38 -13.26 0.44 14.15
N TYR A 39 -13.11 -0.26 15.27
CA TYR A 39 -12.07 0.05 16.25
C TYR A 39 -10.68 0.00 15.61
N LYS A 40 -10.33 -1.10 14.92
CA LYS A 40 -9.05 -1.25 14.22
C LYS A 40 -8.82 -0.20 13.13
N ALA A 41 -9.84 0.12 12.33
CA ALA A 41 -9.73 1.14 11.29
C ALA A 41 -9.40 2.53 11.87
N HIS A 42 -9.94 2.86 13.05
CA HIS A 42 -9.70 4.14 13.71
C HIS A 42 -8.42 4.16 14.55
N ARG A 43 -7.80 3.01 14.90
CA ARG A 43 -6.51 2.97 15.61
C ARG A 43 -5.41 3.72 14.87
N ASN A 44 -5.32 3.54 13.55
CA ASN A 44 -4.39 4.28 12.68
C ASN A 44 -5.03 5.52 12.03
N GLY A 45 -6.37 5.63 12.15
CA GLY A 45 -7.20 6.67 11.58
C GLY A 45 -7.45 6.49 10.07
N ILE A 46 -8.69 6.70 9.65
CA ILE A 46 -9.06 6.73 8.24
C ILE A 46 -8.60 8.07 7.66
N LYS A 47 -7.53 8.05 6.86
CA LYS A 47 -6.95 9.27 6.27
C LYS A 47 -7.71 9.66 5.01
N LYS A 48 -7.96 10.96 4.86
CA LYS A 48 -8.50 11.54 3.62
C LYS A 48 -7.44 11.48 2.51
N PRO A 49 -7.82 11.32 1.23
CA PRO A 49 -6.87 11.39 0.12
C PRO A 49 -6.17 12.75 0.11
N ARG A 50 -4.88 12.76 -0.20
CA ARG A 50 -4.08 14.00 -0.23
C ARG A 50 -4.48 14.83 -1.44
N LYS A 51 -4.75 16.12 -1.22
CA LYS A 51 -4.99 17.08 -2.30
C LYS A 51 -3.64 17.64 -2.76
N HIS A 52 -3.32 17.48 -4.03
CA HIS A 52 -2.13 18.06 -4.66
C HIS A 52 -2.54 19.27 -5.51
N ARG A 53 -1.64 20.25 -5.70
CA ARG A 53 -1.88 21.42 -6.58
C ARG A 53 -2.22 20.99 -8.02
N HIS A 54 -1.59 19.91 -8.47
CA HIS A 54 -1.87 19.29 -9.77
C HIS A 54 -2.15 17.80 -9.57
N THR A 55 -3.29 17.34 -10.09
CA THR A 55 -3.69 15.93 -10.08
C THR A 55 -3.16 15.20 -11.30
N SER A 56 -3.18 13.86 -11.27
CA SER A 56 -2.78 13.05 -12.43
C SER A 56 -3.79 13.17 -13.57
N THR A 57 -3.32 13.36 -14.80
CA THR A 57 -4.15 13.37 -16.02
C THR A 57 -4.36 11.97 -16.64
N LYS A 58 -4.11 10.90 -15.87
CA LYS A 58 -4.29 9.53 -16.33
C LYS A 58 -5.78 9.23 -16.52
N GLY A 59 -6.14 8.69 -17.69
CA GLY A 59 -7.54 8.40 -18.05
C GLY A 59 -8.30 9.56 -18.70
N MET A 60 -7.63 10.69 -18.96
CA MET A 60 -8.22 11.78 -19.75
C MET A 60 -8.21 11.47 -21.25
N ASP A 61 -9.07 12.14 -22.01
CA ASP A 61 -9.18 11.96 -23.48
C ASP A 61 -7.80 12.07 -24.17
N PRO A 62 -7.37 11.02 -24.90
CA PRO A 62 -6.12 11.04 -25.65
C PRO A 62 -6.01 12.19 -26.65
N LYS A 63 -7.11 12.64 -27.28
CA LYS A 63 -7.06 13.74 -28.26
C LYS A 63 -6.69 15.06 -27.60
N PHE A 64 -7.33 15.39 -26.47
CA PHE A 64 -6.94 16.54 -25.66
C PHE A 64 -5.49 16.44 -25.16
N LEU A 65 -5.06 15.27 -24.68
CA LEU A 65 -3.68 15.08 -24.20
C LEU A 65 -2.65 15.29 -25.31
N ARG A 66 -2.93 14.84 -26.54
CA ARG A 66 -2.06 15.10 -27.71
C ARG A 66 -1.95 16.59 -27.98
N ASN A 67 -3.07 17.32 -27.99
CA ASN A 67 -3.05 18.77 -28.20
C ASN A 67 -2.28 19.51 -27.10
N GLN A 68 -2.54 19.19 -25.83
CA GLN A 68 -1.85 19.79 -24.69
C GLN A 68 -0.33 19.57 -24.77
N ARG A 69 0.12 18.40 -25.23
CA ARG A 69 1.55 18.09 -25.43
C ARG A 69 2.17 18.97 -26.52
N TYR A 70 1.48 19.17 -27.65
CA TYR A 70 1.97 20.05 -28.71
C TYR A 70 2.01 21.51 -28.28
N ALA A 71 0.95 22.02 -27.66
CA ALA A 71 0.93 23.39 -27.13
C ALA A 71 2.08 23.65 -26.15
N ARG A 72 2.28 22.77 -25.16
CA ARG A 72 3.40 22.89 -24.21
C ARG A 72 4.78 22.79 -24.86
N LYS A 73 4.91 22.10 -25.99
CA LYS A 73 6.17 21.98 -26.73
C LYS A 73 6.56 23.31 -27.38
N HIS A 74 5.60 23.99 -28.02
CA HIS A 74 5.88 25.20 -28.80
C HIS A 74 5.75 26.50 -28.01
N ASN A 75 4.95 26.52 -26.94
CA ASN A 75 4.78 27.71 -26.08
C ASN A 75 6.01 28.05 -25.24
N LYS A 76 6.98 27.13 -25.08
CA LYS A 76 8.23 27.41 -24.37
C LYS A 76 9.15 28.33 -25.18
N GLN A 77 9.21 28.13 -26.50
CA GLN A 77 10.00 28.97 -27.40
C GLN A 77 9.49 30.41 -27.45
N SER A 78 8.17 30.61 -27.36
CA SER A 78 7.56 31.94 -27.31
C SER A 78 7.65 32.59 -25.93
N GLY A 79 7.73 31.81 -24.85
CA GLY A 79 7.80 32.34 -23.49
C GLY A 79 9.12 33.07 -23.17
N GLU A 80 10.21 32.69 -23.82
CA GLU A 80 11.51 33.38 -23.71
C GLU A 80 11.47 34.76 -24.38
N SER A 81 10.80 34.89 -25.53
CA SER A 81 10.58 36.18 -26.19
C SER A 81 9.59 37.11 -25.48
N THR A 82 8.77 36.62 -24.55
CA THR A 82 7.77 37.42 -23.81
C THR A 82 8.30 37.95 -22.46
N GLN A 83 9.54 37.62 -22.08
CA GLN A 83 10.16 38.10 -20.84
C GLN A 83 11.07 39.32 -21.05
N GLU A 84 11.31 39.71 -22.31
CA GLU A 84 12.16 40.85 -22.69
C GLU A 84 11.37 42.14 -22.99
N GLU A 85 10.08 42.19 -22.66
CA GLU A 85 9.22 43.39 -22.72
C GLU A 85 8.72 43.80 -21.32
#